data_AF-A0A3D3L263-F1
#
_entry.id   AF-A0A3D3L263-F1
#
_cell.length_a   1.000
_cell.length_b   1.000
_cell.length_c   1.000
_cell.angle_alpha   90.00
_cell.angle_beta   90.00
_cell.angle_gamma   90.00
#
_symmetry.space_group_name_H-M   'P 1'
#
loop_
_entity.id
_entity.type
_entity.pdbx_description
1 polymer ?
#
loop_
_entity_poly.entity_id
_entity_poly.type
_entity_poly.pdbx_seq_one_letter_code
_entity_poly.pdbx_strand_id
1 'polypeptide(L)'
;QDVLHGEFTGVVDDFVLRRNDGVTAYNLAVVVDDAAQSIDQVVRGDDLLPSTPRQAYLASLLNIPVPAYAHVPLVVNSDGVRLAKRDGAVTLADLSNAGVSAAAVRDLILQSLKLPAGPLEEALAAFQPANLPREPWVWSGP
;
A
#
# COMPACT_ATOMS: atom_id res chain seq x y z
N GLN A 1 -15.02 4.89 1.93
CA GLN A 1 -15.19 3.98 0.78
C GLN A 1 -13.81 3.57 0.32
N ASP A 2 -13.61 2.28 0.14
CA ASP A 2 -12.39 1.69 -0.38
C ASP A 2 -12.70 0.92 -1.67
N VAL A 3 -11.84 1.00 -2.67
CA VAL A 3 -12.05 0.37 -3.98
C VAL A 3 -12.05 -1.17 -3.90
N LEU A 4 -11.24 -1.76 -3.01
CA LEU A 4 -11.09 -3.20 -2.88
C LEU A 4 -11.96 -3.79 -1.76
N HIS A 5 -12.12 -3.04 -0.66
CA HIS A 5 -12.82 -3.47 0.55
C HIS A 5 -14.24 -2.89 0.71
N GLY A 6 -14.65 -1.96 -0.16
CA GLY A 6 -15.97 -1.33 -0.10
C GLY A 6 -16.13 -0.38 1.08
N GLU A 7 -17.30 -0.43 1.74
CA GLU A 7 -17.51 0.35 2.95
C GLU A 7 -16.81 -0.30 4.14
N PHE A 8 -15.89 0.43 4.76
CA PHE A 8 -15.16 -0.01 5.94
C PHE A 8 -15.41 0.97 7.08
N THR A 9 -15.87 0.45 8.22
CA THR A 9 -16.11 1.20 9.45
C THR A 9 -15.20 0.66 10.54
N GLY A 10 -14.57 1.55 11.30
CA GLY A 10 -13.76 1.19 12.46
C GLY A 10 -13.92 2.20 13.58
N VAL A 11 -13.64 1.75 14.81
CA VAL A 11 -13.70 2.60 16.00
C VAL A 11 -12.59 3.65 15.95
N VAL A 12 -12.96 4.90 16.22
CA VAL A 12 -12.04 6.02 16.37
C VAL A 12 -11.95 6.35 17.85
N ASP A 13 -10.80 6.08 18.45
CA ASP A 13 -10.43 6.43 19.82
C ASP A 13 -9.39 7.57 19.79
N ASP A 14 -8.92 8.05 20.94
CA ASP A 14 -7.86 9.06 21.01
C ASP A 14 -6.55 8.56 20.36
N PHE A 15 -5.95 9.39 19.51
CA PHE A 15 -4.67 9.09 18.86
C PHE A 15 -3.73 10.29 18.86
N VAL A 16 -2.43 9.97 18.87
CA VAL A 16 -1.37 10.98 18.91
C VAL A 16 -1.32 11.75 17.58
N LEU A 17 -1.35 13.08 17.65
CA LEU A 17 -1.11 13.99 16.51
C LEU A 17 0.31 14.57 16.53
N ARG A 18 0.89 14.74 17.72
CA ARG A 18 2.25 15.21 17.93
C ARG A 18 2.84 14.48 19.13
N ARG A 19 4.03 13.91 18.96
CA ARG A 19 4.75 13.20 20.02
C ARG A 19 5.38 14.18 21.01
N ASN A 20 5.80 13.68 22.17
CA ASN A 20 6.47 14.47 23.21
C ASN A 20 7.80 15.09 22.76
N ASP A 21 8.50 14.46 21.82
CA ASP A 21 9.71 14.98 21.17
C ASP A 21 9.44 16.05 20.11
N GLY A 22 8.17 16.46 19.97
CA GLY A 22 7.74 17.53 19.08
C GLY A 22 7.49 17.09 17.64
N VAL A 23 7.79 15.85 17.28
CA VAL A 23 7.59 15.31 15.92
C VAL A 23 6.11 15.06 15.67
N THR A 24 5.63 15.49 14.49
CA THR A 24 4.27 15.22 14.00
C THR A 24 4.07 13.72 13.84
N ALA A 25 2.97 13.19 14.40
CA ALA A 25 2.64 11.79 14.28
C ALA A 25 2.08 11.48 12.88
N TYR A 26 2.25 10.22 12.46
CA TYR A 26 1.82 9.73 11.15
C TYR A 26 0.38 10.12 10.79
N ASN A 27 -0.56 10.01 11.75
CA ASN A 27 -1.97 10.32 11.51
C ASN A 27 -2.22 11.78 11.10
N LEU A 28 -1.47 12.74 11.66
CA LEU A 28 -1.58 14.14 11.28
C LEU A 28 -0.81 14.44 10.00
N ALA A 29 0.43 13.94 9.91
CA ALA A 29 1.31 14.20 8.77
C ALA A 29 0.65 13.77 7.46
N VAL A 30 0.19 12.52 7.36
CA VAL A 30 -0.41 12.00 6.13
C VAL A 30 -1.64 12.80 5.69
N VAL A 31 -2.56 13.10 6.61
CA VAL A 31 -3.79 13.83 6.27
C VAL A 31 -3.49 15.23 5.74
N VAL A 32 -2.54 15.93 6.36
CA VAL A 32 -2.18 17.30 5.96
C VAL A 32 -1.35 17.31 4.68
N ASP A 33 -0.39 16.39 4.55
CA ASP A 33 0.52 16.34 3.40
C ASP A 33 -0.20 15.87 2.13
N ASP A 34 -1.11 14.90 2.22
CA ASP A 34 -1.95 14.46 1.10
C ASP A 34 -2.84 15.62 0.61
N ALA A 35 -3.45 16.35 1.54
CA ALA A 35 -4.27 17.51 1.22
C ALA A 35 -3.46 18.64 0.56
N ALA A 36 -2.29 18.97 1.11
CA ALA A 36 -1.39 19.99 0.58
C ALA A 36 -0.92 19.67 -0.85
N GLN A 37 -0.77 18.37 -1.16
CA GLN A 37 -0.38 17.88 -2.48
C GLN A 37 -1.56 17.62 -3.41
N SER A 38 -2.80 17.89 -2.97
CA SER A 38 -4.03 17.63 -3.74
C SER A 38 -4.17 16.17 -4.16
N ILE A 39 -3.77 15.22 -3.29
CA ILE A 39 -3.94 13.80 -3.52
C ILE A 39 -5.43 13.45 -3.47
N ASP A 40 -5.96 12.91 -4.57
CA ASP A 40 -7.36 12.48 -4.68
C ASP A 40 -7.55 10.97 -4.44
N GLN A 41 -6.48 10.18 -4.60
CA GLN A 41 -6.49 8.72 -4.51
C GLN A 41 -5.25 8.23 -3.75
N VAL A 42 -5.48 7.45 -2.69
CA VAL A 42 -4.43 6.86 -1.86
C VAL A 42 -4.44 5.34 -2.04
N VAL A 43 -3.35 4.81 -2.62
CA VAL A 43 -3.11 3.36 -2.75
C VAL A 43 -2.03 2.93 -1.76
N ARG A 44 -2.34 1.96 -0.89
CA ARG A 44 -1.40 1.48 0.15
C ARG A 44 -1.72 0.05 0.59
N GLY A 45 -0.85 -0.55 1.41
CA GLY A 45 -1.08 -1.90 1.94
C GLY A 45 -2.30 -1.99 2.85
N ASP A 46 -2.98 -3.14 2.82
CA ASP A 46 -4.18 -3.43 3.63
C ASP A 46 -3.94 -3.50 5.15
N ASP A 47 -2.68 -3.59 5.58
CA ASP A 47 -2.28 -3.38 6.97
C ASP A 47 -2.64 -1.98 7.50
N LEU A 48 -2.81 -1.01 6.61
CA LEU A 48 -3.21 0.36 6.97
C LEU A 48 -4.74 0.60 6.89
N LEU A 49 -5.53 -0.37 6.40
CA LEU A 49 -6.99 -0.23 6.31
C LEU A 49 -7.63 0.17 7.65
N PRO A 50 -7.27 -0.44 8.81
CA PRO A 50 -7.81 -0.06 10.11
C PRO A 50 -7.44 1.35 10.59
N SER A 51 -6.45 2.01 9.97
CA SER A 51 -6.08 3.39 10.28
C SER A 51 -6.95 4.42 9.55
N THR A 52 -7.57 4.02 8.45
CA THR A 52 -8.34 4.89 7.56
C THR A 52 -9.50 5.62 8.25
N PRO A 53 -10.32 4.97 9.13
CA PRO A 53 -11.40 5.69 9.82
C PRO A 53 -10.90 6.87 10.66
N ARG A 54 -9.75 6.74 11.33
CA ARG A 54 -9.17 7.82 12.15
C ARG A 54 -8.66 8.97 11.29
N GLN A 55 -8.02 8.65 10.17
CA GLN A 55 -7.51 9.65 9.22
C GLN A 55 -8.65 10.39 8.50
N ALA A 56 -9.69 9.67 8.07
CA ALA A 56 -10.89 10.28 7.48
C ALA A 56 -11.63 11.17 8.49
N TYR A 57 -11.73 10.73 9.75
CA TYR A 57 -12.30 11.55 10.84
C TYR A 57 -11.47 12.82 11.07
N LEU A 58 -10.15 12.72 11.16
CA LEU A 58 -9.27 13.88 11.29
C LEU A 58 -9.43 14.85 10.11
N ALA A 59 -9.45 14.34 8.88
CA ALA A 59 -9.67 15.15 7.69
C ALA A 59 -11.00 15.94 7.78
N SER A 60 -12.07 15.29 8.26
CA SER A 60 -13.36 15.96 8.46
C SER A 60 -13.29 17.11 9.48
N LEU A 61 -12.56 16.94 10.59
CA LEU A 61 -12.37 17.99 11.60
C LEU A 61 -11.55 19.17 11.06
N LEU A 62 -10.63 18.90 10.15
CA LEU A 62 -9.79 19.91 9.50
C LEU A 62 -10.44 20.54 8.25
N ASN A 63 -11.67 20.14 7.90
CA ASN A 63 -12.35 20.52 6.65
C ASN A 63 -11.53 20.18 5.38
N ILE A 64 -10.81 19.06 5.44
CA ILE A 64 -10.02 18.52 4.33
C ILE A 64 -10.86 17.48 3.58
N PRO A 65 -10.88 17.50 2.23
CA PRO A 65 -11.52 16.44 1.45
C PRO A 65 -10.89 15.07 1.74
N VAL A 66 -11.73 14.06 1.95
CA VAL A 66 -11.27 12.68 2.15
C VAL A 66 -10.98 12.06 0.77
N PRO A 67 -9.77 11.52 0.53
CA PRO A 67 -9.45 10.90 -0.75
C PRO A 67 -10.17 9.56 -0.93
N ALA A 68 -10.23 9.07 -2.17
CA ALA A 68 -10.58 7.68 -2.42
C ALA A 68 -9.42 6.77 -1.98
N TYR A 69 -9.75 5.65 -1.33
CA TYR A 69 -8.75 4.69 -0.87
C TYR A 69 -8.78 3.40 -1.68
N ALA A 70 -7.61 2.80 -1.87
CA ALA A 70 -7.46 1.42 -2.31
C ALA A 70 -6.40 0.73 -1.45
N HIS A 71 -6.83 -0.26 -0.67
CA HIS A 71 -5.94 -1.04 0.17
C HIS A 71 -5.62 -2.38 -0.51
N VAL A 72 -4.37 -2.55 -0.93
CA VAL A 72 -3.91 -3.75 -1.65
C VAL A 72 -3.32 -4.80 -0.70
N PRO A 73 -3.53 -6.10 -0.96
CA PRO A 73 -2.98 -7.15 -0.11
C PRO A 73 -1.47 -7.11 0.00
N LEU A 74 -0.96 -7.47 1.18
CA LEU A 74 0.48 -7.62 1.38
C LEU A 74 1.08 -8.81 0.63
N VAL A 75 2.39 -8.75 0.46
CA VAL A 75 3.19 -9.92 0.09
C VAL A 75 3.50 -10.72 1.37
N VAL A 76 3.33 -12.04 1.29
CA VAL A 76 3.56 -12.97 2.41
C VAL A 76 4.56 -14.06 2.01
N ASN A 77 5.22 -14.68 2.98
CA ASN A 77 6.04 -15.86 2.77
C ASN A 77 5.17 -17.13 2.65
N SER A 78 5.80 -18.30 2.46
CA SER A 78 5.11 -19.60 2.35
C SER A 78 4.26 -19.98 3.56
N ASP A 79 4.56 -19.41 4.73
CA ASP A 79 3.83 -19.64 5.98
C ASP A 79 2.66 -18.64 6.16
N GLY A 80 2.42 -17.76 5.17
CA GLY A 80 1.38 -16.72 5.22
C GLY A 80 1.74 -15.52 6.09
N VAL A 81 3.00 -15.40 6.52
CA VAL A 81 3.48 -14.27 7.33
C VAL A 81 3.95 -13.15 6.40
N ARG A 82 3.66 -11.89 6.76
CA ARG A 82 4.15 -10.70 6.03
C ARG A 82 5.63 -10.84 5.71
N LEU A 83 5.96 -10.68 4.43
CA LEU A 83 7.33 -10.77 3.94
C LEU A 83 8.20 -9.70 4.60
N ALA A 84 9.35 -10.12 5.13
CA ALA A 84 10.32 -9.27 5.79
C ALA A 84 11.75 -9.67 5.40
N LYS A 85 12.74 -8.84 5.78
CA LYS A 85 14.17 -9.09 5.48
C LYS A 85 14.71 -10.43 6.01
N ARG A 86 14.05 -11.03 7.00
CA ARG A 86 14.43 -12.34 7.56
C ARG A 86 14.11 -13.50 6.62
N ASP A 87 13.25 -13.29 5.62
CA ASP A 87 12.78 -14.31 4.69
C ASP A 87 13.71 -14.49 3.46
N GLY A 88 14.93 -13.92 3.52
CA GLY A 88 15.97 -14.09 2.51
C GLY A 88 16.17 -12.85 1.62
N ALA A 89 16.58 -13.07 0.37
CA ALA A 89 16.83 -12.03 -0.61
C ALA A 89 15.52 -11.38 -1.09
N VAL A 90 15.00 -10.43 -0.31
CA VAL A 90 13.72 -9.76 -0.58
C VAL A 90 13.88 -8.29 -0.96
N THR A 91 15.07 -7.71 -0.76
CA THR A 91 15.34 -6.34 -1.20
C THR A 91 15.80 -6.31 -2.65
N LEU A 92 15.58 -5.19 -3.34
CA LEU A 92 16.07 -5.01 -4.71
C LEU A 92 17.60 -5.21 -4.81
N ALA A 93 18.35 -4.80 -3.77
CA ALA A 93 19.79 -4.99 -3.70
C ALA A 93 20.17 -6.47 -3.55
N ASP A 94 19.49 -7.22 -2.69
CA ASP A 94 19.74 -8.65 -2.51
C ASP A 94 19.41 -9.43 -3.78
N LEU A 95 18.28 -9.12 -4.42
CA LEU A 95 17.86 -9.71 -5.69
C LEU A 95 18.87 -9.41 -6.81
N SER A 96 19.34 -8.17 -6.90
CA SER A 96 20.41 -7.79 -7.83
C SER A 96 21.70 -8.58 -7.57
N ASN A 97 22.11 -8.73 -6.31
CA ASN A 97 23.29 -9.52 -5.93
C ASN A 97 23.12 -11.02 -6.24
N ALA A 98 21.89 -11.53 -6.21
CA ALA A 98 21.53 -12.88 -6.62
C ALA A 98 21.40 -13.05 -8.16
N GLY A 99 21.66 -12.00 -8.94
CA GLY A 99 21.60 -12.04 -10.41
C GLY A 99 20.20 -11.80 -11.00
N VAL A 100 19.23 -11.41 -10.18
CA VAL A 100 17.88 -11.06 -10.64
C VAL A 100 17.91 -9.65 -11.21
N SER A 101 17.60 -9.51 -12.50
CA SER A 101 17.57 -8.20 -13.16
C SER A 101 16.39 -7.36 -12.69
N ALA A 102 16.51 -6.02 -12.79
CA ALA A 102 15.41 -5.11 -12.50
C ALA A 102 14.16 -5.38 -13.37
N ALA A 103 14.35 -5.83 -14.61
CA ALA A 103 13.26 -6.25 -15.49
C ALA A 103 12.53 -7.48 -14.94
N ALA A 104 13.27 -8.48 -14.44
CA ALA A 104 12.67 -9.65 -13.81
C ALA A 104 11.93 -9.28 -12.51
N VAL A 105 12.47 -8.37 -11.69
CA VAL A 105 11.77 -7.87 -10.49
C VAL A 105 10.48 -7.14 -10.86
N ARG A 106 10.51 -6.27 -11.89
CA ARG A 106 9.30 -5.63 -12.42
C ARG A 106 8.29 -6.67 -12.86
N ASP A 107 8.70 -7.69 -13.60
CA ASP A 107 7.79 -8.72 -14.11
C ASP A 107 7.18 -9.56 -12.97
N LEU A 108 7.92 -9.80 -11.88
CA LEU A 108 7.37 -10.40 -10.64
C LEU A 108 6.31 -9.51 -9.98
N ILE A 109 6.54 -8.20 -9.93
CA ILE A 109 5.55 -7.23 -9.41
C ILE A 109 4.31 -7.19 -10.32
N LEU A 110 4.49 -7.20 -11.63
CA LEU A 110 3.36 -7.23 -12.58
C LEU A 110 2.57 -8.53 -12.44
N GLN A 111 3.25 -9.67 -12.30
CA GLN A 111 2.62 -10.95 -12.05
C GLN A 111 1.81 -10.96 -10.75
N SER A 112 2.33 -10.38 -9.66
CA SER A 112 1.60 -10.31 -8.39
C SER A 112 0.31 -9.50 -8.52
N LEU A 113 0.25 -8.57 -9.47
CA LEU A 113 -0.92 -7.76 -9.81
C LEU A 113 -1.80 -8.36 -10.93
N LYS A 114 -1.48 -9.56 -11.43
CA LYS A 114 -2.13 -10.21 -12.59
C LYS A 114 -2.05 -9.39 -13.89
N LEU A 115 -0.96 -8.67 -14.08
CA LEU A 115 -0.67 -7.85 -15.26
C LEU A 115 0.33 -8.56 -16.19
N PRO A 116 0.34 -8.25 -17.50
CA PRO A 116 1.32 -8.81 -18.43
C PRO A 116 2.73 -8.38 -18.03
N ALA A 117 3.69 -9.31 -18.14
CA ALA A 117 5.11 -9.02 -18.00
C ALA A 117 5.62 -8.19 -19.19
N GLY A 118 6.79 -7.57 -19.04
CA GLY A 118 7.39 -6.75 -20.10
C GLY A 118 7.24 -5.25 -19.86
N PRO A 119 7.23 -4.42 -20.92
CA PRO A 119 7.17 -2.96 -20.80
C PRO A 119 5.94 -2.49 -20.01
N LEU A 120 6.09 -1.39 -19.25
CA LEU A 120 5.00 -0.87 -18.41
C LEU A 120 3.82 -0.36 -19.23
N GLU A 121 4.04 -0.03 -20.50
CA GLU A 121 3.02 0.39 -21.45
C GLU A 121 1.99 -0.73 -21.71
N GLU A 122 2.43 -1.98 -21.78
CA GLU A 122 1.55 -3.15 -21.95
C GLU A 122 0.75 -3.40 -20.67
N ALA A 123 1.41 -3.31 -19.51
CA ALA A 123 0.74 -3.40 -18.22
C ALA A 123 -0.30 -2.30 -18.03
N LEU A 124 0.03 -1.06 -18.40
CA LEU A 124 -0.87 0.08 -18.33
C LEU A 124 -2.09 -0.10 -19.22
N ALA A 125 -1.92 -0.61 -20.45
CA ALA A 125 -3.03 -0.89 -21.35
C ALA A 125 -3.99 -1.96 -20.79
N ALA A 126 -3.49 -2.89 -19.98
CA ALA A 126 -4.28 -3.93 -19.32
C ALA A 126 -4.79 -3.53 -17.92
N PHE A 127 -4.28 -2.44 -17.35
CA PHE A 127 -4.53 -2.08 -15.96
C PHE A 127 -5.97 -1.63 -15.73
N GLN A 128 -6.67 -2.33 -14.83
CA GLN A 128 -8.01 -1.97 -14.38
C GLN A 128 -8.05 -2.09 -12.85
N PRO A 129 -8.25 -1.00 -12.09
CA PRO A 129 -8.27 -1.05 -10.63
C PRO A 129 -9.25 -2.08 -10.05
N ALA A 130 -10.40 -2.28 -10.71
CA ALA A 130 -11.41 -3.26 -10.29
C ALA A 130 -10.93 -4.72 -10.35
N ASN A 131 -9.89 -5.00 -11.12
CA ASN A 131 -9.33 -6.35 -11.32
C ASN A 131 -8.13 -6.64 -10.42
N LEU A 132 -7.72 -5.68 -9.58
CA LEU A 132 -6.63 -5.89 -8.64
C LEU A 132 -6.92 -7.11 -7.73
N PRO A 133 -5.89 -7.93 -7.43
CA PRO A 133 -6.06 -9.07 -6.55
C PRO A 133 -6.47 -8.62 -5.14
N ARG A 134 -7.32 -9.43 -4.50
CA ARG A 134 -7.80 -9.22 -3.13
C ARG A 134 -7.19 -10.18 -2.12
N GLU A 135 -6.34 -11.08 -2.58
CA GLU A 135 -5.64 -12.07 -1.75
C GLU A 135 -4.15 -11.74 -1.70
N PRO A 136 -3.47 -12.02 -0.58
CA PRO A 136 -2.02 -11.88 -0.47
C PRO A 136 -1.29 -12.63 -1.57
N TRP A 137 -0.22 -12.03 -2.09
CA TRP A 137 0.66 -12.73 -3.02
C TRP A 137 1.75 -13.47 -2.23
N VAL A 138 1.91 -14.77 -2.52
CA VAL A 138 2.89 -15.62 -1.83
C VAL A 138 4.23 -15.54 -2.55
N TRP A 139 5.23 -15.01 -1.84
CA TRP A 139 6.62 -14.98 -2.29
C TRP A 139 7.26 -16.36 -2.16
N SER A 140 7.74 -16.89 -3.29
CA SER A 140 8.45 -18.17 -3.36
C SER A 140 9.98 -18.03 -3.43
N GLY A 141 10.50 -16.80 -3.45
CA GLY A 141 11.91 -16.55 -3.77
C GLY A 141 12.24 -16.70 -5.26
N PRO A 142 13.42 -16.22 -5.70
CA PRO A 142 14.03 -16.60 -6.97
C PRO A 142 14.57 -18.03 -6.96
#